data_AF-A0A2D8R6B7-F1
#
_entry.id   AF-A0A2D8R6B7-F1
#
_cell.length_a   1.000
_cell.length_b   1.000
_cell.length_c   1.000
_cell.angle_alpha   90.00
_cell.angle_beta   90.00
_cell.angle_gamma   90.00
#
_symmetry.space_group_name_H-M   'P 1'
#
loop_
_entity.id
_entity.type
_entity.pdbx_description
1 polymer ?
#
loop_
_entity_poly.entity_id
_entity_poly.type
_entity_poly.pdbx_seq_one_letter_code
_entity_poly.pdbx_strand_id
1 'polypeptide(L)'
;MNHVSLTGLMIVTVAGLASAQTTDEKIAQAVKALPESMQDGASVVEYNATGHRTILREGTNSLVCEPDDPNVEGFRVSCYHQNRIARLNFERQLAATGKSAADVFQARSAKVDAGDLPLPVAGQMGYFLAGADEASTVPTRSARLPYATAASTGLPTDTDESEGVWLMQAGTNRAHIMIVGTPSGRPPANPPDATDKVATAVLAAPAALRDGATVVEYDANGDRHILRDGTNTLVCEPDDPNTEGFAAWCYHESHVPRVNFEKKVATTGADRAEVFRQRVAAVEAGKIPLPVAGQMQYVLSGDDAVSATRRGLAVRLPYATSDLSGLPEERSNDGIWLMQAGANRAHIMIFRP
;
A
#
# COMPACT_ATOMS: atom_id res chain seq x y z
N MET A 1 0.68 -71.51 52.59
CA MET A 1 -0.21 -70.93 51.56
C MET A 1 -0.25 -69.42 51.78
N ASN A 2 0.57 -68.66 51.05
CA ASN A 2 0.47 -67.19 51.00
C ASN A 2 0.39 -66.82 49.52
N HIS A 3 -0.78 -66.36 49.07
CA HIS A 3 -0.97 -65.83 47.73
C HIS A 3 -0.58 -64.34 47.73
N VAL A 4 0.47 -63.99 46.98
CA VAL A 4 0.79 -62.60 46.65
C VAL A 4 0.05 -62.26 45.36
N SER A 5 -0.93 -61.37 45.46
CA SER A 5 -1.70 -60.87 44.31
C SER A 5 -0.90 -59.75 43.63
N LEU A 6 -0.48 -59.98 42.39
CA LEU A 6 0.26 -59.01 41.59
C LEU A 6 -0.74 -58.23 40.71
N THR A 7 -1.14 -57.05 41.17
CA THR A 7 -2.02 -56.15 40.40
C THR A 7 -1.17 -55.41 39.36
N GLY A 8 -1.25 -55.84 38.10
CA GLY A 8 -0.61 -55.17 36.97
C GLY A 8 -1.33 -53.87 36.63
N LEU A 9 -0.67 -52.72 36.85
CA LEU A 9 -1.14 -51.41 36.42
C LEU A 9 -0.80 -51.24 34.92
N MET A 10 -1.78 -51.41 34.03
CA MET A 10 -1.65 -51.02 32.62
C MET A 10 -1.62 -49.49 32.52
N ILE A 11 -0.46 -48.94 32.18
CA ILE A 11 -0.33 -47.54 31.75
C ILE A 11 -0.72 -47.48 30.27
N VAL A 12 -1.90 -46.95 29.98
CA VAL A 12 -2.31 -46.60 28.61
C VAL A 12 -1.72 -45.24 28.28
N THR A 13 -0.65 -45.22 27.50
CA THR A 13 -0.12 -44.01 26.87
C THR A 13 -1.06 -43.60 25.73
N VAL A 14 -1.91 -42.60 25.97
CA VAL A 14 -2.63 -41.92 24.90
C VAL A 14 -1.62 -41.01 24.19
N ALA A 15 -1.08 -41.47 23.07
CA ALA A 15 -0.37 -40.60 22.14
C ALA A 15 -1.40 -39.63 21.53
N GLY A 16 -1.34 -38.36 21.93
CA GLY A 16 -2.11 -37.31 21.28
C GLY A 16 -1.67 -37.20 19.83
N LEU A 17 -2.51 -37.65 18.89
CA LEU A 17 -2.38 -37.29 17.49
C LEU A 17 -2.58 -35.77 17.42
N ALA A 18 -1.53 -35.02 17.15
CA ALA A 18 -1.67 -33.64 16.69
C ALA A 18 -2.53 -33.69 15.43
N SER A 19 -3.77 -33.18 15.51
CA SER A 19 -4.67 -33.16 14.36
C SER A 19 -4.09 -32.18 13.35
N ALA A 20 -3.62 -32.68 12.20
CA ALA A 20 -3.23 -31.83 11.09
C ALA A 20 -4.44 -30.99 10.65
N GLN A 21 -4.24 -29.70 10.38
CA GLN A 21 -5.30 -28.84 9.85
C GLN A 21 -5.88 -29.44 8.57
N THR A 22 -7.19 -29.37 8.45
CA THR A 22 -7.93 -29.72 7.24
C THR A 22 -7.64 -28.72 6.12
N THR A 23 -7.90 -29.12 4.87
CA THR A 23 -7.78 -28.23 3.71
C THR A 23 -8.68 -26.99 3.86
N ASP A 24 -9.89 -27.16 4.38
CA ASP A 24 -10.84 -26.07 4.57
C ASP A 24 -10.35 -25.06 5.63
N GLU A 25 -9.76 -25.53 6.73
CA GLU A 25 -9.14 -24.67 7.74
C GLU A 25 -7.98 -23.87 7.15
N LYS A 26 -7.10 -24.50 6.36
CA LYS A 26 -6.00 -23.81 5.67
C LYS A 26 -6.51 -22.73 4.71
N ILE A 27 -7.54 -23.03 3.92
CA ILE A 27 -8.16 -22.07 3.00
C ILE A 27 -8.74 -20.88 3.77
N ALA A 28 -9.53 -21.15 4.81
CA ALA A 28 -10.16 -20.13 5.63
C ALA A 28 -9.11 -19.25 6.35
N GLN A 29 -7.98 -19.83 6.77
CA GLN A 29 -6.89 -19.10 7.39
C GLN A 29 -6.15 -18.21 6.37
N ALA A 30 -5.77 -18.76 5.20
CA ALA A 30 -4.96 -18.08 4.19
C ALA A 30 -5.58 -16.77 3.69
N VAL A 31 -6.91 -16.76 3.49
CA VAL A 31 -7.61 -15.60 2.91
C VAL A 31 -7.81 -14.44 3.90
N LYS A 32 -7.53 -14.63 5.20
CA LYS A 32 -7.72 -13.58 6.24
C LYS A 32 -6.89 -12.33 5.99
N ALA A 33 -5.80 -12.42 5.22
CA ALA A 33 -5.01 -11.26 4.84
C ALA A 33 -5.75 -10.30 3.88
N LEU A 34 -6.75 -10.79 3.14
CA LEU A 34 -7.43 -10.03 2.09
C LEU A 34 -8.63 -9.22 2.61
N PRO A 35 -8.98 -8.11 1.92
CA PRO A 35 -10.31 -7.52 2.02
C PRO A 35 -11.39 -8.57 1.74
N GLU A 36 -12.50 -8.51 2.48
CA GLU A 36 -13.61 -9.48 2.41
C GLU A 36 -14.10 -9.69 0.96
N SER A 37 -14.26 -8.61 0.20
CA SER A 37 -14.69 -8.65 -1.21
C SER A 37 -13.73 -9.38 -2.16
N MET A 38 -12.50 -9.66 -1.73
CA MET A 38 -11.47 -10.34 -2.51
C MET A 38 -11.22 -11.79 -2.08
N GLN A 39 -11.78 -12.23 -0.94
CA GLN A 39 -11.48 -13.54 -0.34
C GLN A 39 -11.99 -14.71 -1.18
N ASP A 40 -13.23 -14.65 -1.66
CA ASP A 40 -13.86 -15.76 -2.38
C ASP A 40 -13.19 -16.05 -3.72
N GLY A 41 -12.69 -15.01 -4.39
CA GLY A 41 -12.03 -15.14 -5.69
C GLY A 41 -10.56 -15.54 -5.62
N ALA A 42 -9.92 -15.56 -4.44
CA ALA A 42 -8.48 -15.79 -4.35
C ALA A 42 -8.13 -17.28 -4.55
N SER A 43 -7.03 -17.56 -5.25
CA SER A 43 -6.45 -18.90 -5.23
C SER A 43 -5.77 -19.15 -3.88
N VAL A 44 -5.76 -20.39 -3.40
CA VAL A 44 -5.01 -20.78 -2.18
C VAL A 44 -4.05 -21.89 -2.54
N VAL A 45 -2.80 -21.75 -2.11
CA VAL A 45 -1.72 -22.67 -2.40
C VAL A 45 -0.92 -23.00 -1.15
N GLU A 46 -0.27 -24.16 -1.14
CA GLU A 46 0.73 -24.51 -0.15
C GLU A 46 2.04 -24.94 -0.83
N TYR A 47 3.13 -24.91 -0.08
CA TYR A 47 4.44 -25.36 -0.55
C TYR A 47 4.90 -26.56 0.28
N ASN A 48 5.43 -27.58 -0.40
CA ASN A 48 6.04 -28.71 0.30
C ASN A 48 7.48 -28.39 0.73
N ALA A 49 8.13 -29.33 1.44
CA ALA A 49 9.50 -29.18 1.93
C ALA A 49 10.56 -28.95 0.83
N THR A 50 10.27 -29.27 -0.43
CA THR A 50 11.15 -29.03 -1.57
C THR A 50 10.82 -27.73 -2.33
N GLY A 51 9.87 -26.92 -1.83
CA GLY A 51 9.47 -25.66 -2.43
C GLY A 51 8.57 -25.79 -3.67
N HIS A 52 7.97 -26.96 -3.88
CA HIS A 52 6.96 -27.15 -4.93
C HIS A 52 5.57 -26.77 -4.42
N ARG A 53 4.86 -26.02 -5.26
CA ARG A 53 3.53 -25.47 -4.99
C ARG A 53 2.45 -26.49 -5.32
N THR A 54 1.49 -26.67 -4.41
CA THR A 54 0.23 -27.39 -4.63
C THR A 54 -0.95 -26.42 -4.47
N ILE A 55 -1.99 -26.60 -5.28
CA ILE A 55 -3.19 -25.76 -5.21
C ILE A 55 -4.19 -26.42 -4.25
N LEU A 56 -4.64 -25.66 -3.25
CA LEU A 56 -5.70 -26.05 -2.32
C LEU A 56 -7.07 -25.57 -2.81
N ARG A 57 -7.11 -24.39 -3.46
CA ARG A 57 -8.31 -23.82 -4.07
C ARG A 57 -7.93 -23.04 -5.33
N GLU A 58 -8.61 -23.32 -6.44
CA GLU A 58 -8.54 -22.47 -7.64
C GLU A 58 -9.35 -21.19 -7.44
N GLY A 59 -8.76 -20.06 -7.82
CA GLY A 59 -9.38 -18.74 -7.72
C GLY A 59 -9.92 -18.22 -9.05
N THR A 60 -10.67 -17.12 -8.97
CA THR A 60 -11.23 -16.37 -10.11
C THR A 60 -10.70 -14.94 -10.21
N ASN A 61 -9.96 -14.45 -9.20
CA ASN A 61 -9.28 -13.17 -9.22
C ASN A 61 -7.75 -13.32 -9.28
N SER A 62 -7.03 -12.19 -9.31
CA SER A 62 -5.58 -12.16 -9.52
C SER A 62 -4.74 -12.43 -8.27
N LEU A 63 -5.35 -12.82 -7.13
CA LEU A 63 -4.67 -13.02 -5.86
C LEU A 63 -4.43 -14.51 -5.57
N VAL A 64 -3.27 -14.80 -4.98
CA VAL A 64 -2.86 -16.13 -4.57
C VAL A 64 -2.38 -16.07 -3.12
N CYS A 65 -3.02 -16.83 -2.24
CA CYS A 65 -2.81 -16.85 -0.80
C CYS A 65 -2.09 -18.12 -0.33
N GLU A 66 -1.26 -17.97 0.70
CA GLU A 66 -0.60 -19.04 1.42
C GLU A 66 -1.12 -19.08 2.87
N PRO A 67 -1.45 -20.27 3.40
CA PRO A 67 -1.79 -20.45 4.81
C PRO A 67 -0.55 -20.28 5.70
N ASP A 68 -0.79 -20.32 7.00
CA ASP A 68 0.27 -20.28 8.00
C ASP A 68 1.17 -21.52 7.88
N ASP A 69 2.48 -21.34 8.09
CA ASP A 69 3.42 -22.45 8.16
C ASP A 69 3.61 -22.82 9.64
N PRO A 70 3.06 -23.96 10.10
CA PRO A 70 3.11 -24.34 11.52
C PRO A 70 4.53 -24.64 12.02
N ASN A 71 5.53 -24.69 11.12
CA ASN A 71 6.93 -24.88 11.46
C ASN A 71 7.68 -23.56 11.68
N VAL A 72 7.03 -22.42 11.46
CA VAL A 72 7.58 -21.08 11.68
C VAL A 72 6.95 -20.49 12.94
N GLU A 73 7.77 -19.91 13.81
CA GLU A 73 7.27 -19.25 15.02
C GLU A 73 6.37 -18.05 14.69
N GLY A 74 5.27 -17.92 15.41
CA GLY A 74 4.24 -16.90 15.21
C GLY A 74 3.13 -17.36 14.28
N PHE A 75 2.21 -16.44 13.97
CA PHE A 75 1.20 -16.63 12.94
C PHE A 75 1.51 -15.72 11.75
N ARG A 76 1.44 -16.24 10.53
CA ARG A 76 1.56 -15.46 9.31
C ARG A 76 0.80 -16.08 8.14
N VAL A 77 -0.15 -15.34 7.60
CA VAL A 77 -0.72 -15.60 6.27
C VAL A 77 -0.35 -14.49 5.31
N SER A 78 -0.24 -14.83 4.02
CA SER A 78 0.19 -13.87 3.00
C SER A 78 -0.52 -14.15 1.68
N CYS A 79 -0.95 -13.08 1.00
CA CYS A 79 -1.49 -13.17 -0.34
C CYS A 79 -0.77 -12.20 -1.26
N TYR A 80 -0.57 -12.63 -2.50
CA TYR A 80 0.15 -11.86 -3.50
C TYR A 80 -0.63 -11.81 -4.80
N HIS A 81 -0.45 -10.73 -5.54
CA HIS A 81 -0.82 -10.73 -6.95
C HIS A 81 -0.06 -11.84 -7.71
N GLN A 82 -0.75 -12.55 -8.61
CA GLN A 82 -0.28 -13.74 -9.33
C GLN A 82 1.07 -13.58 -10.05
N ASN A 83 1.42 -12.36 -10.48
CA ASN A 83 2.73 -12.06 -11.09
C ASN A 83 3.92 -12.25 -10.11
N ARG A 84 3.69 -12.27 -8.79
CA ARG A 84 4.71 -12.62 -7.78
C ARG A 84 5.11 -14.09 -7.86
N ILE A 85 4.24 -14.96 -8.37
CA ILE A 85 4.31 -16.40 -8.12
C ILE A 85 5.51 -17.08 -8.78
N ALA A 86 5.94 -16.63 -9.96
CA ALA A 86 7.18 -17.14 -10.57
C ALA A 86 8.41 -16.88 -9.68
N ARG A 87 8.48 -15.67 -9.11
CA ARG A 87 9.56 -15.29 -8.18
C ARG A 87 9.45 -16.03 -6.85
N LEU A 88 8.24 -16.18 -6.33
CA LEU A 88 7.99 -16.91 -5.08
C LEU A 88 8.36 -18.39 -5.22
N ASN A 89 7.97 -19.06 -6.31
CA ASN A 89 8.36 -20.44 -6.58
C ASN A 89 9.89 -20.59 -6.62
N PHE A 90 10.59 -19.68 -7.30
CA PHE A 90 12.05 -19.66 -7.31
C PHE A 90 12.63 -19.48 -5.90
N GLU A 91 12.10 -18.53 -5.12
CA GLU A 91 12.52 -18.30 -3.73
C GLU A 91 12.36 -19.56 -2.87
N ARG A 92 11.21 -20.24 -2.96
CA ARG A 92 10.89 -21.45 -2.16
C ARG A 92 11.79 -22.63 -2.52
N GLN A 93 11.96 -22.91 -3.81
CA GLN A 93 12.83 -24.01 -4.26
C GLN A 93 14.29 -23.76 -3.89
N LEU A 94 14.75 -22.51 -3.97
CA LEU A 94 16.11 -22.16 -3.61
C LEU A 94 16.33 -22.19 -2.09
N ALA A 95 15.36 -21.76 -1.30
CA ALA A 95 15.40 -21.88 0.15
C ALA A 95 15.44 -23.35 0.60
N ALA A 96 14.71 -24.25 -0.08
CA ALA A 96 14.71 -25.68 0.20
C ALA A 96 16.08 -26.36 0.01
N THR A 97 17.04 -25.72 -0.68
CA THR A 97 18.43 -26.21 -0.77
C THR A 97 19.30 -25.76 0.42
N GLY A 98 18.71 -25.18 1.47
CA GLY A 98 19.41 -24.70 2.66
C GLY A 98 20.14 -23.36 2.49
N LYS A 99 19.82 -22.57 1.45
CA LYS A 99 20.39 -21.22 1.29
C LYS A 99 19.80 -20.25 2.30
N SER A 100 20.62 -19.28 2.73
CA SER A 100 20.16 -18.22 3.62
C SER A 100 19.12 -17.33 2.92
N ALA A 101 18.29 -16.65 3.71
CA ALA A 101 17.33 -15.68 3.17
C ALA A 101 18.02 -14.57 2.35
N ALA A 102 19.23 -14.15 2.75
CA ALA A 102 20.03 -13.16 2.03
C ALA A 102 20.50 -13.67 0.67
N ASP A 103 20.97 -14.92 0.60
CA ASP A 103 21.40 -15.53 -0.67
C ASP A 103 20.22 -15.72 -1.63
N VAL A 104 19.08 -16.20 -1.12
CA VAL A 104 17.84 -16.37 -1.91
C VAL A 104 17.40 -15.02 -2.47
N PHE A 105 17.43 -14.00 -1.61
CA PHE A 105 17.08 -12.63 -1.96
C PHE A 105 17.97 -12.06 -3.07
N GLN A 106 19.29 -12.22 -2.95
CA GLN A 106 20.25 -11.74 -3.93
C GLN A 106 20.11 -12.49 -5.26
N ALA A 107 20.01 -13.82 -5.22
CA ALA A 107 19.87 -14.65 -6.42
C ALA A 107 18.59 -14.30 -7.20
N ARG A 108 17.47 -14.11 -6.50
CA ARG A 108 16.23 -13.67 -7.14
C ARG A 108 16.39 -12.28 -7.76
N SER A 109 17.00 -11.34 -7.05
CA SER A 109 17.21 -9.98 -7.57
C SER A 109 18.01 -10.01 -8.87
N ALA A 110 19.11 -10.77 -8.90
CA ALA A 110 19.95 -10.93 -10.08
C ALA A 110 19.18 -11.55 -11.26
N LYS A 111 18.32 -12.55 -11.00
CA LYS A 111 17.46 -13.14 -12.04
C LYS A 111 16.42 -12.17 -12.59
N VAL A 112 15.87 -11.29 -11.77
CA VAL A 112 14.98 -10.22 -12.25
C VAL A 112 15.74 -9.22 -13.11
N ASP A 113 16.93 -8.79 -12.67
CA ASP A 113 17.77 -7.87 -13.45
C ASP A 113 18.26 -8.48 -14.77
N ALA A 114 18.47 -9.79 -14.82
CA ALA A 114 18.81 -10.53 -16.04
C ALA A 114 17.61 -10.83 -16.95
N GLY A 115 16.37 -10.59 -16.50
CA GLY A 115 15.14 -10.92 -17.24
C GLY A 115 14.71 -12.39 -17.16
N ASP A 116 15.41 -13.22 -16.39
CA ASP A 116 15.06 -14.64 -16.14
C ASP A 116 13.79 -14.81 -15.30
N LEU A 117 13.48 -13.81 -14.46
CA LEU A 117 12.26 -13.74 -13.66
C LEU A 117 11.51 -12.45 -13.95
N PRO A 118 10.16 -12.45 -13.94
CA PRO A 118 9.39 -11.27 -14.29
C PRO A 118 9.62 -10.13 -13.28
N LEU A 119 9.88 -8.93 -13.82
CA LEU A 119 9.85 -7.69 -13.06
C LEU A 119 8.43 -7.48 -12.50
N PRO A 120 8.26 -7.06 -11.22
CA PRO A 120 6.94 -6.68 -10.73
C PRO A 120 6.36 -5.53 -11.54
N VAL A 121 5.04 -5.51 -11.72
CA VAL A 121 4.34 -4.38 -12.32
C VAL A 121 3.95 -3.40 -11.22
N ALA A 122 4.02 -2.10 -11.50
CA ALA A 122 3.63 -1.06 -10.56
C ALA A 122 2.18 -1.26 -10.09
N GLY A 123 1.94 -1.07 -8.78
CA GLY A 123 0.62 -1.22 -8.14
C GLY A 123 0.25 -2.65 -7.74
N GLN A 124 1.03 -3.66 -8.09
CA GLN A 124 0.74 -5.04 -7.67
C GLN A 124 0.83 -5.20 -6.15
N MET A 125 -0.25 -5.71 -5.56
CA MET A 125 -0.42 -5.79 -4.13
C MET A 125 0.19 -7.05 -3.51
N GLY A 126 0.70 -6.87 -2.31
CA GLY A 126 0.92 -7.93 -1.32
C GLY A 126 0.13 -7.63 -0.06
N TYR A 127 -0.55 -8.63 0.45
CA TYR A 127 -1.36 -8.61 1.66
C TYR A 127 -0.71 -9.53 2.69
N PHE A 128 -0.50 -9.02 3.90
CA PHE A 128 0.09 -9.78 4.98
C PHE A 128 -0.74 -9.59 6.24
N LEU A 129 -0.86 -10.67 7.01
CA LEU A 129 -1.44 -10.66 8.34
C LEU A 129 -0.54 -11.52 9.22
N ALA A 130 0.10 -10.91 10.21
CA ALA A 130 1.08 -11.58 11.06
C ALA A 130 1.04 -11.07 12.50
N GLY A 131 1.39 -11.94 13.45
CA GLY A 131 1.39 -11.67 14.89
C GLY A 131 2.10 -12.78 15.67
N ALA A 132 2.17 -12.65 17.00
CA ALA A 132 2.67 -13.72 17.86
C ALA A 132 1.72 -14.93 17.83
N ASP A 133 0.44 -14.67 17.62
CA ASP A 133 -0.63 -15.62 17.38
C ASP A 133 -1.67 -14.98 16.45
N GLU A 134 -2.69 -15.74 16.07
CA GLU A 134 -3.76 -15.26 15.18
C GLU A 134 -4.57 -14.09 15.78
N ALA A 135 -4.71 -14.05 17.11
CA ALA A 135 -5.50 -13.03 17.81
C ALA A 135 -4.78 -11.67 17.90
N SER A 136 -3.45 -11.65 17.81
CA SER A 136 -2.58 -10.48 17.89
C SER A 136 -2.09 -9.98 16.52
N THR A 137 -2.76 -10.38 15.44
CA THR A 137 -2.32 -10.08 14.09
C THR A 137 -2.49 -8.62 13.68
N VAL A 138 -1.54 -8.12 12.88
CA VAL A 138 -1.56 -6.75 12.36
C VAL A 138 -1.55 -6.71 10.83
N PRO A 139 -2.48 -5.92 10.26
CA PRO A 139 -2.45 -5.33 8.95
C PRO A 139 -1.10 -5.02 8.32
N THR A 140 -0.68 -5.63 7.23
CA THR A 140 0.32 -4.98 6.37
C THR A 140 -0.05 -5.14 4.90
N ARG A 141 0.12 -4.06 4.15
CA ARG A 141 0.02 -4.06 2.68
C ARG A 141 1.32 -3.59 2.07
N SER A 142 1.56 -4.02 0.85
CA SER A 142 2.58 -3.43 -0.01
C SER A 142 2.06 -3.25 -1.42
N ALA A 143 2.49 -2.20 -2.10
CA ALA A 143 2.23 -1.97 -3.53
C ALA A 143 3.57 -1.89 -4.25
N ARG A 144 3.80 -2.74 -5.24
CA ARG A 144 5.07 -2.75 -6.00
C ARG A 144 5.26 -1.46 -6.79
N LEU A 145 6.48 -0.95 -6.82
CA LEU A 145 6.91 0.20 -7.62
C LEU A 145 8.37 -0.01 -8.05
N PRO A 146 8.66 -0.94 -8.98
CA PRO A 146 10.05 -1.26 -9.35
C PRO A 146 10.84 0.01 -9.73
N TYR A 147 12.04 0.12 -9.18
CA TYR A 147 12.99 1.23 -9.37
C TYR A 147 12.50 2.63 -8.94
N ALA A 148 11.33 2.74 -8.30
CA ALA A 148 10.90 4.02 -7.75
C ALA A 148 11.87 4.54 -6.68
N THR A 149 12.05 5.86 -6.65
CA THR A 149 12.83 6.61 -5.66
C THR A 149 11.93 7.62 -4.94
N ALA A 150 12.40 8.17 -3.81
CA ALA A 150 11.71 9.27 -3.14
C ALA A 150 11.45 10.45 -4.08
N ALA A 151 12.42 10.78 -4.93
CA ALA A 151 12.29 11.83 -5.93
C ALA A 151 11.21 11.54 -6.97
N SER A 152 10.97 10.28 -7.35
CA SER A 152 9.94 9.94 -8.34
C SER A 152 8.51 9.83 -7.79
N THR A 153 8.37 9.63 -6.47
CA THR A 153 7.08 9.33 -5.83
C THR A 153 6.63 10.43 -4.87
N GLY A 154 7.55 11.16 -4.25
CA GLY A 154 7.25 12.02 -3.11
C GLY A 154 7.04 11.26 -1.80
N LEU A 155 7.39 9.96 -1.73
CA LEU A 155 7.35 9.17 -0.51
C LEU A 155 8.62 9.35 0.34
N PRO A 156 8.52 9.36 1.68
CA PRO A 156 9.69 9.19 2.53
C PRO A 156 10.28 7.79 2.38
N THR A 157 11.60 7.64 2.57
CA THR A 157 12.27 6.32 2.64
C THR A 157 12.41 5.80 4.06
N ASP A 158 12.42 6.72 5.03
CA ASP A 158 12.50 6.38 6.44
C ASP A 158 11.13 5.95 6.97
N THR A 159 11.16 5.04 7.93
CA THR A 159 9.95 4.52 8.57
C THR A 159 9.48 5.50 9.64
N ASP A 160 8.23 5.95 9.53
CA ASP A 160 7.53 6.66 10.58
C ASP A 160 6.21 5.93 10.81
N GLU A 161 6.09 5.24 11.95
CA GLU A 161 4.89 4.46 12.30
C GLU A 161 3.65 5.35 12.43
N SER A 162 3.83 6.64 12.76
CA SER A 162 2.74 7.62 12.78
C SER A 162 2.24 7.96 11.38
N GLU A 163 3.06 7.76 10.35
CA GLU A 163 2.72 8.02 8.94
C GLU A 163 2.37 6.76 8.17
N GLY A 164 2.83 5.59 8.63
CA GLY A 164 2.47 4.25 8.17
C GLY A 164 2.65 3.97 6.68
N VAL A 165 3.17 4.91 5.88
CA VAL A 165 3.35 4.82 4.43
C VAL A 165 4.71 5.36 4.01
N TRP A 166 5.57 4.50 3.49
CA TRP A 166 6.92 4.84 3.02
C TRP A 166 7.34 3.98 1.83
N LEU A 167 8.40 4.41 1.16
CA LEU A 167 9.04 3.67 0.07
C LEU A 167 10.18 2.80 0.61
N MET A 168 9.99 1.48 0.56
CA MET A 168 11.02 0.52 0.94
C MET A 168 11.85 0.12 -0.28
N GLN A 169 13.17 -0.05 -0.09
CA GLN A 169 14.11 -0.52 -1.12
C GLN A 169 14.15 0.36 -2.38
N ALA A 170 14.06 1.68 -2.17
CA ALA A 170 14.10 2.69 -3.22
C ALA A 170 15.25 2.48 -4.21
N GLY A 171 14.99 2.73 -5.50
CA GLY A 171 15.97 2.62 -6.58
C GLY A 171 16.30 1.20 -7.03
N THR A 172 15.65 0.17 -6.47
CA THR A 172 15.89 -1.24 -6.84
C THR A 172 14.68 -1.86 -7.53
N ASN A 173 14.85 -2.98 -8.23
CA ASN A 173 13.75 -3.75 -8.83
C ASN A 173 12.70 -4.27 -7.82
N ARG A 174 12.99 -4.09 -6.52
CA ARG A 174 12.16 -4.52 -5.40
C ARG A 174 11.39 -3.38 -4.76
N ALA A 175 11.64 -2.13 -5.15
CA ALA A 175 11.00 -0.97 -4.57
C ALA A 175 9.48 -1.15 -4.46
N HIS A 176 8.93 -0.80 -3.30
CA HIS A 176 7.53 -0.95 -3.00
C HIS A 176 7.10 0.03 -1.91
N ILE A 177 5.85 0.47 -1.99
CA ILE A 177 5.19 1.18 -0.90
C ILE A 177 4.93 0.15 0.19
N MET A 178 5.33 0.45 1.42
CA MET A 178 4.85 -0.23 2.61
C MET A 178 3.70 0.56 3.19
N ILE A 179 2.62 -0.13 3.56
CA ILE A 179 1.46 0.45 4.23
C ILE A 179 1.24 -0.40 5.49
N VAL A 180 1.63 0.13 6.64
CA VAL A 180 1.55 -0.57 7.93
C VAL A 180 0.73 0.20 8.92
N GLY A 181 0.18 -0.57 9.87
CA GLY A 181 -0.54 -0.04 11.01
C GLY A 181 -1.66 0.88 10.58
N THR A 182 -1.99 1.78 11.49
CA THR A 182 -2.88 2.89 11.20
C THR A 182 -2.09 4.18 11.28
N PRO A 183 -1.60 4.80 10.17
CA PRO A 183 -1.01 6.14 10.23
C PRO A 183 -1.79 7.07 11.17
N SER A 184 -1.23 7.39 12.32
CA SER A 184 -1.87 8.29 13.29
C SER A 184 -1.90 9.68 12.67
N GLY A 185 -2.91 9.94 11.85
CA GLY A 185 -3.13 11.17 11.11
C GLY A 185 -3.50 12.35 12.01
N ARG A 186 -3.01 12.38 13.24
CA ARG A 186 -3.09 13.54 14.11
C ARG A 186 -1.92 14.47 13.74
N PRO A 187 -2.18 15.65 13.16
CA PRO A 187 -1.15 16.67 13.04
C PRO A 187 -0.60 17.02 14.44
N PRO A 188 0.57 17.69 14.53
CA PRO A 188 1.16 18.07 15.81
C PRO A 188 0.12 18.72 16.75
N ALA A 189 0.20 18.39 18.04
CA ALA A 189 -0.81 18.73 19.06
C ALA A 189 -1.09 20.24 19.23
N ASN A 190 -0.25 21.10 18.64
CA ASN A 190 -0.46 22.52 18.51
C ASN A 190 -0.18 22.90 17.05
N PRO A 191 -1.19 23.08 16.19
CA PRO A 191 -0.93 23.62 14.87
C PRO A 191 -0.31 25.03 15.02
N PRO A 192 0.60 25.41 14.12
CA PRO A 192 1.08 26.80 14.04
C PRO A 192 -0.09 27.77 13.90
N ASP A 193 0.17 29.07 14.10
CA ASP A 193 -0.83 30.12 13.86
C ASP A 193 -1.57 29.84 12.55
N ALA A 194 -2.89 29.61 12.64
CA ALA A 194 -3.71 29.20 11.50
C ALA A 194 -3.73 30.24 10.37
N THR A 195 -3.24 31.45 10.63
CA THR A 195 -3.07 32.50 9.62
C THR A 195 -1.78 32.37 8.81
N ASP A 196 -0.81 31.58 9.27
CA ASP A 196 0.42 31.31 8.52
C ASP A 196 0.16 30.22 7.45
N LYS A 197 -0.03 30.70 6.21
CA LYS A 197 -0.21 29.84 5.03
C LYS A 197 0.93 28.85 4.83
N VAL A 198 2.18 29.25 5.08
CA VAL A 198 3.33 28.35 4.88
C VAL A 198 3.32 27.24 5.91
N ALA A 199 3.09 27.60 7.17
CA ALA A 199 3.11 26.65 8.28
C ALA A 199 1.94 25.66 8.21
N THR A 200 0.75 26.09 7.79
CA THR A 200 -0.43 25.23 7.64
C THR A 200 -0.37 24.34 6.40
N ALA A 201 0.13 24.83 5.26
CA ALA A 201 0.22 24.05 4.01
C ALA A 201 1.03 22.76 4.18
N VAL A 202 2.18 22.84 4.85
CA VAL A 202 3.10 21.70 4.97
C VAL A 202 2.61 20.61 5.93
N LEU A 203 1.57 20.87 6.73
CA LEU A 203 1.04 19.87 7.67
C LEU A 203 0.47 18.63 6.95
N ALA A 204 0.04 18.78 5.71
CA ALA A 204 -0.38 17.66 4.87
C ALA A 204 0.78 16.72 4.51
N ALA A 205 2.01 17.23 4.37
CA ALA A 205 3.17 16.41 4.05
C ALA A 205 3.66 15.60 5.27
N PRO A 206 4.20 14.37 5.05
CA PRO A 206 4.91 13.61 6.09
C PRO A 206 5.95 14.45 6.80
N ALA A 207 6.12 14.25 8.12
CA ALA A 207 7.02 15.07 8.94
C ALA A 207 8.41 15.24 8.32
N ALA A 208 9.00 14.15 7.83
CA ALA A 208 10.32 14.13 7.18
C ALA A 208 10.43 14.96 5.88
N LEU A 209 9.30 15.34 5.27
CA LEU A 209 9.27 16.03 3.97
C LEU A 209 8.80 17.50 4.07
N ARG A 210 8.37 17.98 5.24
CA ARG A 210 7.78 19.33 5.39
C ARG A 210 8.76 20.45 5.08
N ASP A 211 9.94 20.37 5.67
CA ASP A 211 10.97 21.43 5.55
C ASP A 211 11.43 21.61 4.11
N GLY A 212 11.52 20.50 3.36
CA GLY A 212 11.92 20.53 1.95
C GLY A 212 10.80 20.81 0.96
N ALA A 213 9.53 20.88 1.37
CA ALA A 213 8.42 21.09 0.44
C ALA A 213 8.38 22.52 -0.12
N THR A 214 8.06 22.69 -1.40
CA THR A 214 7.73 24.01 -1.96
C THR A 214 6.32 24.40 -1.53
N VAL A 215 6.08 25.64 -1.11
CA VAL A 215 4.72 26.13 -0.78
C VAL A 215 4.27 27.17 -1.79
N VAL A 216 3.04 27.03 -2.27
CA VAL A 216 2.47 27.86 -3.33
C VAL A 216 1.06 28.29 -2.99
N GLU A 217 0.64 29.40 -3.58
CA GLU A 217 -0.76 29.82 -3.63
C GLU A 217 -1.19 30.10 -5.07
N TYR A 218 -2.50 30.15 -5.30
CA TYR A 218 -3.07 30.55 -6.58
C TYR A 218 -3.89 31.81 -6.38
N ASP A 219 -3.72 32.80 -7.25
CA ASP A 219 -4.53 34.02 -7.22
C ASP A 219 -5.90 33.83 -7.88
N ALA A 220 -6.71 34.88 -7.91
CA ALA A 220 -8.04 34.89 -8.51
C ALA A 220 -8.05 34.61 -10.03
N ASN A 221 -6.90 34.75 -10.70
CA ASN A 221 -6.74 34.42 -12.12
C ASN A 221 -6.27 32.97 -12.32
N GLY A 222 -6.05 32.23 -11.23
CA GLY A 222 -5.50 30.88 -11.25
C GLY A 222 -4.01 30.85 -11.57
N ASP A 223 -3.31 31.97 -11.40
CA ASP A 223 -1.86 32.03 -11.56
C ASP A 223 -1.16 31.61 -10.26
N ARG A 224 -0.14 30.76 -10.39
CA ARG A 224 0.60 30.15 -9.29
C ARG A 224 1.70 31.08 -8.79
N HIS A 225 1.70 31.38 -7.50
CA HIS A 225 2.72 32.16 -6.81
C HIS A 225 3.46 31.30 -5.79
N ILE A 226 4.79 31.44 -5.70
CA ILE A 226 5.61 30.69 -4.73
C ILE A 226 5.68 31.50 -3.44
N LEU A 227 5.24 30.89 -2.33
CA LEU A 227 5.37 31.46 -0.99
C LEU A 227 6.67 31.05 -0.31
N ARG A 228 7.17 29.85 -0.64
CA ARG A 228 8.44 29.32 -0.15
C ARG A 228 9.03 28.32 -1.14
N ASP A 229 10.30 28.48 -1.48
CA ASP A 229 11.05 27.49 -2.25
C ASP A 229 11.36 26.24 -1.41
N GLY A 230 11.27 25.09 -2.06
CA GLY A 230 11.59 23.78 -1.49
C GLY A 230 12.88 23.17 -2.03
N THR A 231 13.30 22.07 -1.42
CA THR A 231 14.46 21.25 -1.79
C THR A 231 14.09 19.80 -2.14
N ASN A 232 12.84 19.40 -1.94
CA ASN A 232 12.29 18.11 -2.34
C ASN A 232 11.17 18.27 -3.39
N THR A 233 10.57 17.16 -3.82
CA THR A 233 9.61 17.13 -4.93
C THR A 233 8.16 17.37 -4.53
N LEU A 234 7.88 17.74 -3.27
CA LEU A 234 6.53 18.07 -2.84
C LEU A 234 6.23 19.55 -3.08
N VAL A 235 5.03 19.81 -3.58
CA VAL A 235 4.41 21.13 -3.70
C VAL A 235 3.17 21.14 -2.83
N CYS A 236 3.11 22.07 -1.87
CA CYS A 236 2.04 22.20 -0.90
C CYS A 236 1.21 23.47 -1.15
N GLU A 237 -0.10 23.34 -1.04
CA GLU A 237 -1.07 24.42 -1.10
C GLU A 237 -1.71 24.59 0.29
N PRO A 238 -1.80 25.84 0.79
CA PRO A 238 -2.53 26.15 2.01
C PRO A 238 -4.03 25.97 1.80
N ASP A 239 -4.74 26.10 2.92
CA ASP A 239 -6.19 26.21 2.93
C ASP A 239 -6.71 27.42 2.12
N ASP A 240 -7.88 27.27 1.51
CA ASP A 240 -8.58 28.37 0.85
C ASP A 240 -9.56 28.99 1.86
N PRO A 241 -9.32 30.21 2.34
CA PRO A 241 -10.14 30.84 3.37
C PRO A 241 -11.58 31.14 2.93
N ASN A 242 -11.88 30.98 1.64
CA ASN A 242 -13.24 31.14 1.10
C ASN A 242 -14.03 29.82 1.04
N THR A 243 -13.40 28.70 1.37
CA THR A 243 -14.03 27.39 1.42
C THR A 243 -14.34 27.02 2.87
N GLU A 244 -15.53 26.46 3.13
CA GLU A 244 -15.89 26.00 4.46
C GLU A 244 -14.99 24.81 4.90
N GLY A 245 -14.51 24.88 6.15
CA GLY A 245 -13.60 23.89 6.73
C GLY A 245 -12.13 24.28 6.53
N PHE A 246 -11.25 23.31 6.75
CA PHE A 246 -9.81 23.43 6.50
C PHE A 246 -9.37 22.33 5.56
N ALA A 247 -8.56 22.66 4.54
CA ALA A 247 -7.94 21.70 3.64
C ALA A 247 -6.55 22.14 3.14
N ALA A 248 -5.50 21.47 3.61
CA ALA A 248 -4.16 21.58 3.05
C ALA A 248 -3.83 20.38 2.15
N TRP A 249 -3.14 20.65 1.04
CA TRP A 249 -2.80 19.64 0.04
C TRP A 249 -1.30 19.67 -0.22
N CYS A 250 -0.66 18.51 -0.27
CA CYS A 250 0.69 18.39 -0.82
C CYS A 250 0.70 17.33 -1.91
N TYR A 251 1.36 17.58 -3.03
CA TYR A 251 1.45 16.64 -4.14
C TYR A 251 2.83 16.66 -4.76
N HIS A 252 3.17 15.56 -5.43
CA HIS A 252 4.37 15.49 -6.22
C HIS A 252 4.38 16.56 -7.33
N GLU A 253 5.52 17.24 -7.55
CA GLU A 253 5.69 18.37 -8.47
C GLU A 253 5.24 18.08 -9.91
N SER A 254 5.29 16.82 -10.34
CA SER A 254 4.77 16.38 -11.64
C SER A 254 3.27 16.65 -11.83
N HIS A 255 2.53 16.88 -10.74
CA HIS A 255 1.11 17.23 -10.80
C HIS A 255 0.89 18.73 -11.06
N VAL A 256 1.92 19.58 -10.97
CA VAL A 256 1.79 21.04 -11.18
C VAL A 256 1.14 21.39 -12.53
N PRO A 257 1.50 20.78 -13.68
CA PRO A 257 0.82 21.07 -14.94
C PRO A 257 -0.70 20.80 -14.89
N ARG A 258 -1.11 19.71 -14.23
CA ARG A 258 -2.51 19.37 -14.02
C ARG A 258 -3.20 20.40 -13.11
N VAL A 259 -2.58 20.76 -12.00
CA VAL A 259 -3.20 21.68 -11.03
C VAL A 259 -3.29 23.09 -11.61
N ASN A 260 -2.25 23.59 -12.27
CA ASN A 260 -2.29 24.88 -12.99
C ASN A 260 -3.42 24.92 -14.00
N PHE A 261 -3.60 23.83 -14.76
CA PHE A 261 -4.71 23.70 -15.70
C PHE A 261 -6.07 23.76 -15.00
N GLU A 262 -6.26 22.95 -13.94
CA GLU A 262 -7.51 22.93 -13.17
C GLU A 262 -7.87 24.30 -12.58
N LYS A 263 -6.88 25.00 -12.00
CA LYS A 263 -7.06 26.35 -11.43
C LYS A 263 -7.41 27.37 -12.51
N LYS A 264 -6.75 27.30 -13.68
CA LYS A 264 -7.05 28.18 -14.82
C LYS A 264 -8.44 27.95 -15.40
N VAL A 265 -8.91 26.70 -15.47
CA VAL A 265 -10.27 26.40 -15.93
C VAL A 265 -11.31 26.85 -14.90
N ALA A 266 -11.04 26.68 -13.61
CA ALA A 266 -11.97 27.10 -12.55
C ALA A 266 -12.27 28.61 -12.59
N THR A 267 -11.34 29.45 -13.04
CA THR A 267 -11.56 30.91 -13.14
C THR A 267 -12.56 31.33 -14.21
N THR A 268 -12.94 30.41 -15.12
CA THR A 268 -13.99 30.66 -16.11
C THR A 268 -15.40 30.45 -15.56
N GLY A 269 -15.54 30.18 -14.26
CA GLY A 269 -16.81 29.80 -13.62
C GLY A 269 -17.24 28.36 -13.93
N ALA A 270 -16.32 27.52 -14.43
CA ALA A 270 -16.58 26.11 -14.65
C ALA A 270 -16.81 25.39 -13.32
N ASP A 271 -17.89 24.61 -13.23
CA ASP A 271 -18.12 23.76 -12.06
C ASP A 271 -17.10 22.61 -11.98
N ARG A 272 -17.09 21.90 -10.86
CA ARG A 272 -16.13 20.80 -10.61
C ARG A 272 -16.23 19.69 -11.66
N ALA A 273 -17.43 19.40 -12.20
CA ALA A 273 -17.64 18.35 -13.18
C ALA A 273 -17.13 18.77 -14.56
N GLU A 274 -17.27 20.04 -14.92
CA GLU A 274 -16.72 20.65 -16.13
C GLU A 274 -15.18 20.69 -16.08
N VAL A 275 -14.60 21.21 -14.99
CA VAL A 275 -13.13 21.20 -14.76
C VAL A 275 -12.59 19.79 -14.90
N PHE A 276 -13.29 18.81 -14.31
CA PHE A 276 -12.95 17.40 -14.41
C PHE A 276 -12.98 16.89 -15.86
N ARG A 277 -14.03 17.20 -16.63
CA ARG A 277 -14.18 16.76 -18.03
C ARG A 277 -13.08 17.35 -18.91
N GLN A 278 -12.80 18.65 -18.78
CA GLN A 278 -11.77 19.33 -19.56
C GLN A 278 -10.38 18.79 -19.27
N ARG A 279 -10.08 18.49 -18.00
CA ARG A 279 -8.82 17.86 -17.61
C ARG A 279 -8.64 16.50 -18.26
N VAL A 280 -9.68 15.65 -18.25
CA VAL A 280 -9.60 14.32 -18.88
C VAL A 280 -9.28 14.47 -20.36
N ALA A 281 -10.00 15.34 -21.07
CA ALA A 281 -9.72 15.62 -22.49
C ALA A 281 -8.31 16.19 -22.71
N ALA A 282 -7.81 17.04 -21.82
CA ALA A 282 -6.47 17.59 -21.91
C ALA A 282 -5.36 16.54 -21.71
N VAL A 283 -5.57 15.57 -20.82
CA VAL A 283 -4.65 14.43 -20.66
C VAL A 283 -4.68 13.53 -21.89
N GLU A 284 -5.88 13.21 -22.41
CA GLU A 284 -6.03 12.38 -23.62
C GLU A 284 -5.43 13.05 -24.87
N ALA A 285 -5.50 14.38 -24.94
CA ALA A 285 -4.85 15.17 -25.98
C ALA A 285 -3.34 15.38 -25.76
N GLY A 286 -2.75 14.83 -24.70
CA GLY A 286 -1.32 14.97 -24.38
C GLY A 286 -0.89 16.37 -23.92
N LYS A 287 -1.84 17.26 -23.60
CA LYS A 287 -1.55 18.61 -23.08
C LYS A 287 -1.11 18.60 -21.62
N ILE A 288 -1.61 17.62 -20.86
CA ILE A 288 -1.21 17.36 -19.47
C ILE A 288 -0.52 16.00 -19.45
N PRO A 289 0.73 15.90 -18.96
CA PRO A 289 1.41 14.62 -18.88
C PRO A 289 0.68 13.68 -17.91
N LEU A 290 0.66 12.39 -18.25
CA LEU A 290 0.20 11.36 -17.32
C LEU A 290 1.12 11.31 -16.10
N PRO A 291 0.58 11.15 -14.89
CA PRO A 291 1.41 10.96 -13.72
C PRO A 291 2.15 9.61 -13.79
N VAL A 292 3.31 9.54 -13.17
CA VAL A 292 4.05 8.28 -13.02
C VAL A 292 3.44 7.48 -11.88
N ALA A 293 3.38 6.16 -12.03
CA ALA A 293 2.89 5.27 -10.98
C ALA A 293 3.70 5.47 -9.68
N GLY A 294 2.99 5.58 -8.56
CA GLY A 294 3.59 5.82 -7.25
C GLY A 294 3.64 7.28 -6.81
N GLN A 295 3.28 8.24 -7.68
CA GLN A 295 3.28 9.66 -7.31
C GLN A 295 2.23 9.96 -6.24
N MET A 296 2.67 10.60 -5.17
CA MET A 296 1.87 10.84 -3.99
C MET A 296 1.07 12.14 -4.07
N GLN A 297 -0.08 12.09 -3.43
CA GLN A 297 -0.85 13.25 -3.01
C GLN A 297 -1.33 13.02 -1.58
N TYR A 298 -1.10 14.02 -0.74
CA TYR A 298 -1.41 14.08 0.68
C TYR A 298 -2.50 15.11 0.90
N VAL A 299 -3.50 14.75 1.72
CA VAL A 299 -4.62 15.63 2.04
C VAL A 299 -4.80 15.67 3.55
N LEU A 300 -4.74 16.86 4.11
CA LEU A 300 -5.09 17.14 5.49
C LEU A 300 -6.35 18.00 5.48
N SER A 301 -7.43 17.55 6.12
CA SER A 301 -8.68 18.30 6.14
C SER A 301 -9.54 18.01 7.35
N GLY A 302 -10.35 18.98 7.76
CA GLY A 302 -11.29 18.89 8.88
C GLY A 302 -12.11 20.16 9.01
N ASP A 303 -12.76 20.33 10.16
CA ASP A 303 -13.55 21.53 10.43
C ASP A 303 -12.64 22.75 10.66
N ASP A 304 -11.47 22.52 11.25
CA ASP A 304 -10.40 23.51 11.44
C ASP A 304 -9.01 22.84 11.39
N ALA A 305 -7.94 23.64 11.41
CA ALA A 305 -6.56 23.13 11.38
C ALA A 305 -6.18 22.25 12.60
N VAL A 306 -6.90 22.37 13.72
CA VAL A 306 -6.64 21.63 14.96
C VAL A 306 -7.25 20.22 14.90
N SER A 307 -8.46 20.13 14.36
CA SER A 307 -9.26 18.92 14.19
C SER A 307 -9.00 18.22 12.86
N ALA A 308 -8.28 18.87 11.94
CA ALA A 308 -7.92 18.30 10.66
C ALA A 308 -7.17 16.97 10.84
N THR A 309 -7.59 15.99 10.06
CA THR A 309 -6.94 14.69 10.00
C THR A 309 -6.46 14.43 8.59
N ARG A 310 -5.45 13.58 8.45
CA ARG A 310 -5.05 13.10 7.13
C ARG A 310 -6.15 12.22 6.57
N ARG A 311 -7.14 12.86 5.93
CA ARG A 311 -8.33 12.18 5.42
C ARG A 311 -7.93 11.12 4.40
N GLY A 312 -7.00 11.41 3.49
CA GLY A 312 -6.56 10.41 2.52
C GLY A 312 -5.20 10.68 1.92
N LEU A 313 -4.49 9.58 1.64
CA LEU A 313 -3.35 9.54 0.75
C LEU A 313 -3.83 8.96 -0.58
N ALA A 314 -3.41 9.57 -1.68
CA ALA A 314 -3.64 9.04 -3.01
C ALA A 314 -2.31 8.72 -3.69
N VAL A 315 -2.19 7.49 -4.19
CA VAL A 315 -1.04 7.03 -4.97
C VAL A 315 -1.46 6.93 -6.42
N ARG A 316 -0.89 7.73 -7.32
CA ARG A 316 -1.22 7.65 -8.75
C ARG A 316 -0.86 6.28 -9.30
N LEU A 317 -1.79 5.71 -10.04
CA LEU A 317 -1.61 4.42 -10.70
C LEU A 317 -2.43 4.39 -12.00
N PRO A 318 -2.07 5.20 -13.02
CA PRO A 318 -2.87 5.34 -14.24
C PRO A 318 -3.21 4.01 -14.89
N TYR A 319 -4.46 3.87 -15.32
CA TYR A 319 -5.01 2.71 -16.01
C TYR A 319 -4.96 1.38 -15.25
N ALA A 320 -4.57 1.37 -13.98
CA ALA A 320 -4.69 0.14 -13.20
C ALA A 320 -6.14 -0.30 -13.05
N THR A 321 -6.32 -1.61 -13.01
CA THR A 321 -7.58 -2.29 -12.74
C THR A 321 -7.42 -3.19 -11.51
N SER A 322 -8.52 -3.72 -10.97
CA SER A 322 -8.43 -4.76 -9.94
C SER A 322 -7.58 -5.94 -10.39
N ASP A 323 -7.76 -6.41 -11.63
CA ASP A 323 -7.00 -7.53 -12.19
C ASP A 323 -5.49 -7.27 -12.23
N LEU A 324 -5.05 -6.05 -12.57
CA LEU A 324 -3.63 -5.71 -12.71
C LEU A 324 -2.94 -5.45 -11.37
N SER A 325 -3.69 -4.97 -10.38
CA SER A 325 -3.15 -4.52 -9.09
C SER A 325 -3.40 -5.52 -7.96
N GLY A 326 -4.52 -6.24 -8.01
CA GLY A 326 -5.05 -7.02 -6.89
C GLY A 326 -5.79 -6.17 -5.85
N LEU A 327 -6.10 -4.90 -6.14
CA LEU A 327 -6.89 -4.02 -5.27
C LEU A 327 -8.40 -4.21 -5.49
N PRO A 328 -9.24 -4.08 -4.45
CA PRO A 328 -10.67 -3.92 -4.64
C PRO A 328 -10.98 -2.56 -5.27
N GLU A 329 -12.03 -2.47 -6.09
CA GLU A 329 -12.47 -1.19 -6.70
C GLU A 329 -13.41 -0.38 -5.79
N GLU A 330 -13.97 -1.04 -4.78
CA GLU A 330 -14.75 -0.43 -3.70
C GLU A 330 -13.92 -0.30 -2.43
N ARG A 331 -14.28 0.69 -1.60
CA ARG A 331 -13.60 0.94 -0.33
C ARG A 331 -13.69 -0.30 0.57
N SER A 332 -12.53 -0.85 0.91
CA SER A 332 -12.37 -1.95 1.86
C SER A 332 -12.41 -1.46 3.31
N ASN A 333 -12.56 -2.41 4.25
CA ASN A 333 -12.58 -2.12 5.69
C ASN A 333 -11.24 -1.57 6.21
N ASP A 334 -10.11 -1.90 5.57
CA ASP A 334 -8.80 -1.30 5.86
C ASP A 334 -8.59 0.06 5.15
N GLY A 335 -9.60 0.52 4.39
CA GLY A 335 -9.63 1.82 3.73
C GLY A 335 -8.67 1.94 2.55
N ILE A 336 -8.32 0.83 1.91
CA ILE A 336 -7.38 0.77 0.78
C ILE A 336 -8.08 0.20 -0.45
N TRP A 337 -8.30 1.02 -1.47
CA TRP A 337 -8.96 0.60 -2.70
C TRP A 337 -8.42 1.33 -3.92
N LEU A 338 -8.72 0.78 -5.09
CA LEU A 338 -8.44 1.39 -6.37
C LEU A 338 -9.62 2.26 -6.80
N MET A 339 -9.44 3.57 -6.73
CA MET A 339 -10.45 4.50 -7.24
C MET A 339 -10.27 4.71 -8.74
N GLN A 340 -11.38 4.73 -9.48
CA GLN A 340 -11.44 5.02 -10.93
C GLN A 340 -10.62 4.02 -11.76
N ALA A 341 -10.76 2.74 -11.46
CA ALA A 341 -10.12 1.64 -12.18
C ALA A 341 -10.28 1.78 -13.71
N GLY A 342 -9.21 1.43 -14.44
CA GLY A 342 -9.14 1.48 -15.90
C GLY A 342 -8.99 2.89 -16.50
N ALA A 343 -9.08 3.97 -15.72
CA ALA A 343 -8.93 5.33 -16.22
C ALA A 343 -7.50 5.88 -16.06
N ASN A 344 -7.14 6.87 -16.87
CA ASN A 344 -5.86 7.61 -16.78
C ASN A 344 -5.56 8.25 -15.40
N ARG A 345 -6.57 8.33 -14.56
CA ARG A 345 -6.57 8.94 -13.23
C ARG A 345 -6.73 7.91 -12.11
N ALA A 346 -6.71 6.62 -12.43
CA ALA A 346 -6.74 5.55 -11.44
C ALA A 346 -5.68 5.80 -10.35
N HIS A 347 -6.06 5.59 -9.10
CA HIS A 347 -5.18 5.81 -7.96
C HIS A 347 -5.58 4.92 -6.78
N ILE A 348 -4.58 4.52 -6.00
CA ILE A 348 -4.79 3.84 -4.73
C ILE A 348 -5.21 4.90 -3.72
N MET A 349 -6.40 4.77 -3.18
CA MET A 349 -6.82 5.53 -2.01
C MET A 349 -6.38 4.78 -0.77
N ILE A 350 -5.75 5.49 0.16
CA ILE A 350 -5.40 5.00 1.49
C ILE A 350 -6.05 5.98 2.47
N PHE A 351 -7.19 5.56 3.02
CA PHE A 351 -8.09 6.39 3.80
C PHE A 351 -8.38 5.70 5.15
N ARG A 352 -8.63 6.43 6.24
CA ARG A 352 -9.11 5.80 7.50
C ARG A 352 -10.63 5.79 7.60
N PRO A 353 -11.27 4.67 8.00
CA PRO A 353 -12.64 4.64 8.49
C PRO A 353 -12.97 5.78 9.44
#